data_AF-A0A945JZ71-F1
#
_entry.id   AF-A0A945JZ71-F1
#
_cell.length_a   1.000
_cell.length_b   1.000
_cell.length_c   1.000
_cell.angle_alpha   90.00
_cell.angle_beta   90.00
_cell.angle_gamma   90.00
#
_symmetry.space_group_name_H-M   'P 1'
#
loop_
_entity.id
_entity.type
_entity.pdbx_description
1 polymer ?
#
loop_
_entity_poly.entity_id
_entity_poly.type
_entity_poly.pdbx_seq_one_letter_code
_entity_poly.pdbx_strand_id
1 'polypeptide(L)'
;MEKMEGVTGAMTLVMTPVSIFAMLFVISGLVLLVGRFIMGGELTYGQVLACEGYISLILVLQAAVLTPIRVAKESVLIMLGPGLFFDNDALTGVAGRMLAMVDIFVLWQVILGAVALTVLTRGSFGKAVGSMLGLWFVYLVIFGAITNMSAGG
;
A
#
# COMPACT_ATOMS: atom_id res chain seq x y z
N MET A 1 1.30 35.27 1.94
CA MET A 1 2.11 34.04 1.84
C MET A 1 1.76 33.09 2.98
N GLU A 2 1.80 33.50 4.24
CA GLU A 2 1.36 32.70 5.42
C GLU A 2 -0.06 32.09 5.31
N LYS A 3 -1.05 32.84 4.82
CA LYS A 3 -2.41 32.30 4.58
C LYS A 3 -2.48 31.22 3.49
N MET A 4 -1.60 31.27 2.49
CA MET A 4 -1.56 30.25 1.43
C MET A 4 -0.88 28.97 1.92
N GLU A 5 0.17 29.08 2.74
CA GLU A 5 0.82 27.93 3.38
C GLU A 5 -0.13 27.18 4.32
N GLY A 6 -0.94 27.91 5.10
CA GLY A 6 -1.96 27.31 5.97
C GLY A 6 -3.05 26.56 5.19
N VAL A 7 -3.48 27.08 4.02
CA VAL A 7 -4.45 26.40 3.15
C VAL A 7 -3.85 25.15 2.52
N THR A 8 -2.60 25.20 2.06
CA THR A 8 -1.90 24.03 1.50
C THR A 8 -1.71 22.94 2.55
N GLY A 9 -1.29 23.29 3.77
CA GLY A 9 -1.13 22.34 4.87
C GLY A 9 -2.45 21.68 5.29
N ALA A 10 -3.53 22.47 5.43
CA ALA A 10 -4.86 21.94 5.73
C ALA A 10 -5.39 21.04 4.61
N MET A 11 -5.15 21.42 3.35
CA MET A 11 -5.54 20.62 2.19
C MET A 11 -4.80 19.27 2.19
N THR A 12 -3.49 19.23 2.46
CA THR A 12 -2.76 17.96 2.54
C THR A 12 -3.29 17.07 3.68
N LEU A 13 -3.50 17.64 4.88
CA LEU A 13 -4.01 16.90 6.04
C LEU A 13 -5.37 16.25 5.80
N VAL A 14 -6.23 16.89 5.01
CA VAL A 14 -7.56 16.35 4.66
C VAL A 14 -7.50 15.43 3.45
N MET A 15 -6.75 15.80 2.41
CA MET A 15 -6.74 15.06 1.15
C MET A 15 -6.04 13.71 1.27
N THR A 16 -5.03 13.56 2.12
CA THR A 16 -4.34 12.28 2.33
C THR A 16 -5.27 11.17 2.86
N PRO A 17 -5.99 11.33 3.99
CA PRO A 17 -6.91 10.28 4.45
C PRO A 17 -8.08 10.06 3.49
N VAL A 18 -8.57 11.11 2.82
CA VAL A 18 -9.63 10.97 1.81
C VAL A 18 -9.16 10.12 0.62
N SER A 19 -7.95 10.34 0.12
CA SER A 19 -7.41 9.57 -1.00
C SER A 19 -7.08 8.12 -0.61
N ILE A 20 -6.59 7.87 0.61
CA ILE A 20 -6.44 6.51 1.14
C ILE A 20 -7.80 5.80 1.21
N PHE A 21 -8.82 6.48 1.75
CA PHE A 21 -10.17 5.92 1.85
C PHE A 21 -10.78 5.65 0.47
N ALA A 22 -10.60 6.54 -0.51
CA ALA A 22 -11.07 6.31 -1.88
C ALA A 22 -10.33 5.13 -2.54
N MET A 23 -9.02 5.01 -2.33
CA MET A 23 -8.21 3.90 -2.87
C MET A 23 -8.65 2.54 -2.34
N LEU A 24 -9.20 2.46 -1.12
CA LEU A 24 -9.76 1.22 -0.58
C LEU A 24 -10.81 0.59 -1.51
N PHE A 25 -11.68 1.43 -2.10
CA PHE A 25 -12.72 0.97 -3.02
C PHE A 25 -12.13 0.45 -4.33
N VAL A 26 -11.10 1.13 -4.85
CA VAL A 26 -10.40 0.74 -6.08
C VAL A 26 -9.66 -0.58 -5.87
N ILE A 27 -8.90 -0.71 -4.78
CA ILE A 27 -8.17 -1.92 -4.42
C ILE A 27 -9.14 -3.09 -4.25
N SER A 28 -10.26 -2.89 -3.54
CA SER A 28 -11.30 -3.92 -3.39
C SER A 28 -11.86 -4.38 -4.74
N GLY A 29 -11.97 -3.48 -5.72
CA GLY A 29 -12.38 -3.82 -7.08
C GLY A 29 -11.35 -4.71 -7.77
N LEU A 30 -10.07 -4.38 -7.66
CA LEU A 30 -8.97 -5.19 -8.23
C LEU A 30 -8.88 -6.58 -7.59
N VAL A 31 -9.00 -6.65 -6.25
CA VAL A 31 -9.00 -7.91 -5.51
C VAL A 31 -10.22 -8.77 -5.88
N LEU A 32 -11.39 -8.15 -6.10
CA LEU A 32 -12.57 -8.84 -6.59
C LEU A 32 -12.34 -9.47 -7.97
N LEU A 33 -11.74 -8.74 -8.91
CA LEU A 33 -11.43 -9.25 -10.24
C LEU A 33 -10.50 -10.46 -10.13
N VAL A 34 -9.43 -10.34 -9.35
CA VAL A 34 -8.49 -11.43 -9.11
C VAL A 34 -9.18 -12.64 -8.47
N GLY A 35 -9.99 -12.43 -7.44
CA GLY A 35 -10.70 -13.51 -6.77
C GLY A 35 -11.73 -14.21 -7.65
N ARG A 36 -12.36 -13.51 -8.61
CA ARG A 36 -13.29 -14.14 -9.56
C ARG A 36 -12.57 -14.83 -10.72
N PHE A 37 -11.63 -14.14 -11.37
CA PHE A 37 -11.03 -14.60 -12.63
C PHE A 37 -9.81 -15.52 -12.43
N ILE A 38 -9.01 -15.30 -11.39
CA ILE A 38 -7.81 -16.11 -11.13
C ILE A 38 -8.12 -17.25 -10.15
N MET A 39 -8.88 -16.94 -9.09
CA MET A 39 -9.21 -17.93 -8.06
C MET A 39 -10.49 -18.72 -8.38
N GLY A 40 -11.34 -18.24 -9.30
CA GLY A 40 -12.58 -18.93 -9.70
C GLY A 40 -13.69 -18.87 -8.65
N GLY A 41 -13.60 -17.98 -7.65
CA GLY A 41 -14.58 -17.90 -6.57
C GLY A 41 -15.75 -16.96 -6.87
N GLU A 42 -16.94 -17.30 -6.35
CA GLU A 42 -18.13 -16.44 -6.42
C GLU A 42 -18.12 -15.38 -5.32
N LEU A 43 -17.19 -14.43 -5.42
CA LEU A 43 -17.05 -13.32 -4.49
C LEU A 43 -18.04 -12.21 -4.81
N THR A 44 -18.54 -11.54 -3.78
CA THR A 44 -19.23 -10.25 -3.89
C THR A 44 -18.28 -9.10 -3.57
N TYR A 45 -18.52 -7.92 -4.15
CA TYR A 45 -17.73 -6.73 -3.85
C TYR A 45 -17.78 -6.37 -2.36
N GLY A 46 -18.94 -6.52 -1.71
CA GLY A 46 -19.10 -6.23 -0.29
C GLY A 46 -18.25 -7.13 0.62
N GLN A 47 -18.10 -8.42 0.29
CA GLN A 47 -17.21 -9.32 1.03
C GLN A 47 -15.75 -8.88 0.91
N VAL A 48 -15.30 -8.55 -0.29
CA VAL A 48 -13.93 -8.10 -0.54
C VAL A 48 -13.66 -6.77 0.15
N LEU A 49 -14.56 -5.80 0.00
CA LEU A 49 -14.46 -4.48 0.63
C LEU A 49 -14.41 -4.57 2.15
N ALA A 50 -15.21 -5.46 2.77
CA ALA A 50 -15.16 -5.67 4.21
C ALA A 50 -13.79 -6.22 4.65
N CYS A 51 -13.26 -7.23 3.94
CA CYS A 51 -11.93 -7.77 4.22
C CYS A 51 -10.82 -6.72 4.06
N GLU A 52 -10.80 -6.01 2.93
CA GLU A 52 -9.85 -4.93 2.68
C GLU A 52 -9.96 -3.82 3.73
N GLY A 53 -11.17 -3.50 4.17
CA GLY A 53 -11.40 -2.54 5.26
C GLY A 53 -10.67 -2.92 6.54
N TYR A 54 -10.79 -4.18 6.98
CA TYR A 54 -10.05 -4.67 8.15
C TYR A 54 -8.54 -4.74 7.92
N ILE A 55 -8.10 -5.15 6.72
CA ILE A 55 -6.68 -5.21 6.36
C ILE A 55 -6.07 -3.80 6.35
N SER A 56 -6.80 -2.78 5.91
CA SER A 56 -6.32 -1.39 5.87
C SER A 56 -5.99 -0.82 7.25
N LEU A 57 -6.54 -1.38 8.32
CA LEU A 57 -6.19 -0.98 9.70
C LEU A 57 -4.72 -1.23 10.04
N ILE A 58 -4.04 -2.11 9.30
CA ILE A 58 -2.59 -2.29 9.41
C ILE A 58 -1.83 -0.99 9.09
N LEU A 59 -2.36 -0.11 8.23
CA LEU A 59 -1.77 1.21 7.97
C LEU A 59 -1.80 2.11 9.20
N VAL A 60 -2.83 1.98 10.05
CA VAL A 60 -2.91 2.71 11.33
C VAL A 60 -1.81 2.23 12.27
N LEU A 61 -1.59 0.92 12.35
CA LEU A 61 -0.49 0.35 13.14
C LEU A 61 0.88 0.79 12.60
N GLN A 62 1.07 0.77 11.29
CA GLN A 62 2.27 1.26 10.64
C GLN A 62 2.54 2.73 10.98
N ALA A 63 1.51 3.59 10.89
CA ALA A 63 1.63 5.00 11.25
C ALA A 63 1.94 5.19 12.74
N ALA A 64 1.30 4.42 13.63
CA ALA A 64 1.54 4.48 15.07
C ALA A 64 3.00 4.12 15.44
N VAL A 65 3.61 3.19 14.69
CA VAL A 65 5.01 2.79 14.90
C VAL A 65 5.99 3.76 14.23
N LEU A 66 5.77 4.11 12.97
CA LEU A 66 6.73 4.89 12.19
C LEU A 66 6.73 6.38 12.53
N THR A 67 5.58 6.95 12.88
CA THR A 67 5.49 8.39 13.20
C THR A 67 6.43 8.81 14.32
N PRO A 68 6.42 8.19 15.52
CA PRO A 68 7.33 8.61 16.60
C PRO A 68 8.80 8.41 16.22
N ILE A 69 9.14 7.36 15.47
CA ILE A 69 10.52 7.11 15.03
C ILE A 69 10.99 8.19 14.04
N ARG A 70 10.13 8.57 13.09
CA ARG A 70 10.43 9.62 12.10
C ARG A 70 10.60 10.99 12.76
N VAL A 71 9.78 11.29 13.76
CA VAL A 71 9.91 12.52 14.57
C VAL A 71 11.22 12.50 15.35
N ALA A 72 11.55 11.40 16.03
CA ALA A 72 12.78 11.29 16.81
C ALA A 72 14.07 11.35 15.96
N LYS A 73 14.00 10.94 14.68
CA LYS A 73 15.14 10.93 13.75
C LYS A 73 15.17 12.11 12.78
N GLU A 74 14.20 13.02 12.87
CA GLU A 74 14.02 14.15 11.94
C GLU A 74 14.10 13.73 10.45
N SER A 75 13.63 12.51 10.15
CA SER A 75 13.75 11.91 8.82
C SER A 75 12.48 11.18 8.45
N VAL A 76 11.97 11.48 7.26
CA VAL A 76 10.81 10.79 6.67
C VAL A 76 11.20 9.48 5.97
N LEU A 77 12.50 9.27 5.72
CA LEU A 77 13.06 8.11 5.02
C LEU A 77 13.27 6.89 5.92
N ILE A 78 12.64 6.85 7.09
CA ILE A 78 12.69 5.67 7.96
C ILE A 78 11.78 4.57 7.42
N MET A 79 12.39 3.42 7.17
CA MET A 79 11.79 2.22 6.59
C MET A 79 11.95 1.03 7.53
N LEU A 80 11.00 0.10 7.50
CA LEU A 80 10.99 -1.13 8.31
C LEU A 80 11.00 -2.36 7.40
N GLY A 81 11.93 -2.39 6.46
CA GLY A 81 12.08 -3.44 5.46
C GLY A 81 13.48 -3.48 4.86
N PRO A 82 13.69 -4.18 3.73
CA PRO A 82 15.00 -4.40 3.13
C PRO A 82 15.79 -3.12 2.87
N GLY A 83 15.11 -1.98 2.65
CA GLY A 83 15.73 -0.67 2.52
C GLY A 83 16.62 -0.25 3.70
N LEU A 84 16.43 -0.84 4.90
CA LEU A 84 17.27 -0.59 6.08
C LEU A 84 18.74 -1.01 5.88
N PHE A 85 19.00 -1.91 4.94
CA PHE A 85 20.34 -2.44 4.68
C PHE A 85 21.10 -1.68 3.58
N PHE A 86 20.53 -0.60 3.05
CA PHE A 86 21.11 0.18 1.95
C PHE A 86 21.34 1.63 2.36
N ASP A 87 22.41 2.22 1.84
CA ASP A 87 22.69 3.65 2.02
C ASP A 87 21.65 4.50 1.29
N ASN A 88 21.43 5.73 1.79
CA ASN A 88 20.43 6.64 1.23
C ASN A 88 20.62 6.90 -0.27
N ASP A 89 21.86 6.98 -0.74
CA ASP A 89 22.19 7.17 -2.16
C ASP A 89 21.72 5.99 -3.02
N ALA A 90 21.85 4.76 -2.51
CA ALA A 90 21.37 3.55 -3.19
C ALA A 90 19.82 3.48 -3.23
N LEU A 91 19.14 4.15 -2.29
CA LEU A 91 17.68 4.24 -2.25
C LEU A 91 17.08 5.28 -3.22
N THR A 92 17.90 6.15 -3.82
CA THR A 92 17.42 7.19 -4.75
C THR A 92 17.02 6.65 -6.12
N GLY A 93 17.66 5.55 -6.57
CA GLY A 93 17.37 4.88 -7.83
C GLY A 93 16.05 4.10 -7.81
N VAL A 94 15.51 3.75 -8.98
CA VAL A 94 14.21 3.06 -9.11
C VAL A 94 14.15 1.77 -8.29
N ALA A 95 15.18 0.93 -8.36
CA ALA A 95 15.26 -0.30 -7.57
C ALA A 95 15.33 -0.03 -6.06
N GLY A 96 16.07 1.01 -5.66
CA GLY A 96 16.16 1.47 -4.27
C GLY A 96 14.81 1.94 -3.73
N ARG A 97 14.05 2.73 -4.51
CA ARG A 97 12.69 3.17 -4.17
C ARG A 97 11.71 2.02 -4.06
N MET A 98 11.86 0.97 -4.87
CA MET A 98 11.03 -0.24 -4.76
C MET A 98 11.36 -1.03 -3.49
N LEU A 99 12.64 -1.20 -3.16
CA LEU A 99 13.08 -1.86 -1.91
C LEU A 99 12.62 -1.09 -0.67
N ALA A 100 12.59 0.24 -0.75
CA ALA A 100 12.07 1.14 0.26
C ALA A 100 10.56 0.99 0.52
N MET A 101 9.81 0.55 -0.49
CA MET A 101 8.36 0.34 -0.41
C MET A 101 7.99 -1.04 0.14
N VAL A 102 8.94 -1.99 0.18
CA VAL A 102 8.75 -3.24 0.89
C VAL A 102 8.99 -2.98 2.37
N ASP A 103 7.96 -3.15 3.19
CA ASP A 103 8.13 -3.24 4.63
C ASP A 103 7.30 -4.39 5.23
N ILE A 104 7.53 -4.62 6.52
CA ILE A 104 6.84 -5.69 7.24
C ILE A 104 5.31 -5.52 7.26
N PHE A 105 4.79 -4.30 7.23
CA PHE A 105 3.35 -4.02 7.24
C PHE A 105 2.71 -4.29 5.87
N VAL A 106 3.42 -4.02 4.78
CA VAL A 106 3.01 -4.40 3.42
C VAL A 106 2.92 -5.92 3.30
N LEU A 107 3.96 -6.65 3.74
CA LEU A 107 3.94 -8.11 3.72
C LEU A 107 2.81 -8.68 4.58
N TRP A 108 2.55 -8.07 5.74
CA TRP A 108 1.44 -8.44 6.59
C TRP A 108 0.08 -8.27 5.88
N GLN A 109 -0.15 -7.14 5.21
CA GLN A 109 -1.36 -6.92 4.42
C GLN A 109 -1.52 -7.94 3.29
N VAL A 110 -0.44 -8.24 2.56
CA VAL A 110 -0.42 -9.25 1.49
C VAL A 110 -0.81 -10.63 2.02
N ILE A 111 -0.27 -11.04 3.17
CA ILE A 111 -0.59 -12.33 3.79
C ILE A 111 -2.06 -12.37 4.22
N LEU A 112 -2.57 -11.32 4.87
CA LEU A 112 -3.99 -11.26 5.27
C LEU A 112 -4.93 -11.27 4.07
N GLY A 113 -4.59 -10.54 3.00
CA GLY A 113 -5.35 -10.55 1.74
C GLY A 113 -5.34 -11.94 1.10
N ALA A 114 -4.20 -12.64 1.14
CA ALA A 114 -4.11 -14.01 0.64
C ALA A 114 -4.94 -15.00 1.47
N VAL A 115 -4.95 -14.86 2.80
CA VAL A 115 -5.82 -15.64 3.69
C VAL A 115 -7.29 -15.36 3.39
N ALA A 116 -7.68 -14.08 3.28
CA ALA A 116 -9.05 -13.68 2.97
C ALA A 116 -9.53 -14.28 1.64
N LEU A 117 -8.72 -14.14 0.57
CA LEU A 117 -9.03 -14.74 -0.73
C LEU A 117 -9.13 -16.26 -0.65
N THR A 118 -8.21 -16.93 0.05
CA THR A 118 -8.22 -18.38 0.22
C THR A 118 -9.51 -18.85 0.88
N VAL A 119 -9.93 -18.17 1.95
CA VAL A 119 -11.17 -18.51 2.68
C VAL A 119 -12.41 -18.24 1.84
N LEU A 120 -12.49 -17.05 1.24
CA LEU A 120 -13.69 -16.62 0.51
C LEU A 120 -13.89 -17.39 -0.81
N THR A 121 -12.80 -17.76 -1.48
CA THR A 121 -12.87 -18.50 -2.76
C THR A 121 -12.75 -20.01 -2.59
N ARG A 122 -12.37 -20.48 -1.39
CA ARG A 122 -11.98 -21.88 -1.13
C ARG A 122 -10.88 -22.38 -2.08
N GLY A 123 -10.06 -21.46 -2.58
CA GLY A 123 -8.96 -21.77 -3.50
C GLY A 123 -7.66 -22.11 -2.78
N SER A 124 -6.59 -22.30 -3.55
CA SER A 124 -5.27 -22.61 -2.99
C SER A 124 -4.56 -21.36 -2.45
N PHE A 125 -3.98 -21.46 -1.25
CA PHE A 125 -3.21 -20.38 -0.62
C PHE A 125 -2.06 -19.87 -1.50
N GLY A 126 -1.32 -20.75 -2.17
CA GLY A 126 -0.22 -20.36 -3.06
C GLY A 126 -0.66 -19.44 -4.21
N LYS A 127 -1.81 -19.74 -4.84
CA LYS A 127 -2.40 -18.85 -5.87
C LYS A 127 -2.83 -17.51 -5.29
N ALA A 128 -3.42 -17.51 -4.09
CA ALA A 128 -3.84 -16.28 -3.42
C ALA A 128 -2.63 -15.38 -3.10
N VAL A 129 -1.55 -15.94 -2.55
CA VAL A 129 -0.30 -15.21 -2.30
C VAL A 129 0.29 -14.65 -3.59
N GLY A 130 0.43 -15.47 -4.64
CA GLY A 130 0.95 -15.02 -5.93
C GLY A 130 0.10 -13.90 -6.55
N SER A 131 -1.22 -13.97 -6.38
CA SER A 131 -2.15 -12.96 -6.86
C SER A 131 -2.03 -11.63 -6.10
N MET A 132 -1.93 -11.68 -4.77
CA MET A 132 -1.75 -10.49 -3.94
C MET A 132 -0.40 -9.82 -4.19
N LEU A 133 0.68 -10.61 -4.32
CA LEU A 133 2.00 -10.10 -4.69
C LEU A 133 1.98 -9.49 -6.10
N GLY A 134 1.28 -10.11 -7.05
CA GLY A 134 1.11 -9.57 -8.40
C GLY A 134 0.40 -8.22 -8.40
N LEU A 135 -0.71 -8.09 -7.65
CA LEU A 135 -1.42 -6.82 -7.49
C LEU A 135 -0.55 -5.74 -6.84
N TRP A 136 0.20 -6.11 -5.81
CA TRP A 136 1.13 -5.20 -5.16
C TRP A 136 2.26 -4.75 -6.10
N PHE A 137 2.81 -5.64 -6.93
CA PHE A 137 3.81 -5.29 -7.92
C PHE A 137 3.25 -4.33 -8.99
N VAL A 138 2.02 -4.56 -9.46
CA VAL A 138 1.33 -3.63 -10.38
C VAL A 138 1.17 -2.25 -9.74
N TYR A 139 0.79 -2.20 -8.45
CA TYR A 139 0.73 -0.94 -7.71
C TYR A 139 2.07 -0.21 -7.69
N LEU A 140 3.19 -0.90 -7.40
CA LEU A 140 4.52 -0.30 -7.44
C LEU A 140 4.87 0.30 -8.79
N VAL A 141 4.57 -0.41 -9.88
CA VAL A 141 4.87 0.04 -11.24
C VAL A 141 4.06 1.29 -11.59
N ILE A 142 2.76 1.29 -11.30
CA ILE A 142 1.88 2.44 -11.56
C ILE A 142 2.35 3.65 -10.75
N PHE A 143 2.59 3.46 -9.45
CA PHE A 143 3.04 4.53 -8.58
C PHE A 143 4.40 5.09 -9.03
N GLY A 144 5.36 4.21 -9.34
CA GLY A 144 6.66 4.57 -9.89
C GLY A 144 6.53 5.39 -11.18
N ALA A 145 5.66 4.98 -12.10
CA ALA A 145 5.41 5.72 -13.34
C ALA A 145 4.86 7.14 -13.08
N ILE A 146 3.86 7.27 -12.21
CA ILE A 146 3.26 8.58 -11.85
C ILE A 146 4.30 9.51 -11.20
N THR A 147 5.11 8.98 -10.28
CA THR A 147 6.16 9.79 -9.62
C THR A 147 7.24 10.26 -10.60
N ASN A 148 7.61 9.45 -11.58
CA ASN A 148 8.56 9.87 -12.63
C ASN A 148 7.95 10.92 -13.57
N MET A 149 6.67 10.80 -13.92
CA MET A 149 5.97 11.80 -14.73
C MET A 149 5.83 13.15 -14.03
N SER A 150 5.61 13.14 -12.71
CA SER A 150 5.50 14.37 -11.91
C SER A 150 6.84 15.01 -11.57
N ALA A 151 7.93 14.25 -11.57
CA ALA A 151 9.29 14.77 -11.40
C ALA A 151 9.90 15.29 -12.72
N GLY A 152 9.29 14.99 -13.86
CA GLY A 152 9.75 15.37 -15.21
C GLY A 152 9.05 16.61 -15.80
N GLY A 153 8.28 17.36 -15.00
CA GLY A 153 7.66 18.65 -15.38
C GLY A 153 8.03 19.73 -14.38
#